data_AF-A0AAN8BS80-F1
#
_entry.id   AF-A0AAN8BS80-F1
#
_cell.length_a   1.000
_cell.length_b   1.000
_cell.length_c   1.000
_cell.angle_alpha   90.00
_cell.angle_beta   90.00
_cell.angle_gamma   90.00
#
_symmetry.space_group_name_H-M   'P 1'
#
loop_
_entity.id
_entity.type
_entity.pdbx_description
1 polymer ?
#
loop_
_entity_poly.entity_id
_entity_poly.type
_entity_poly.pdbx_seq_one_letter_code
_entity_poly.pdbx_strand_id
1 'polypeptide(L)'
;MPEENDTAVVSQRLSSCSSSTEILSFLSTVRGPWGFIYYQKAGDCLWFGRDFLGRRSLLWKFDAEVKALTLTSVGAHCAGPAASAWQEVPAAGVYRIDLKAVSDAGCVTFEVYPWAHGENGPSYSCTQAILESVPSGCTAVINRSGLALTSPVCPLNTSIPESFNQEEMHPNAHPCDLEQLPAGRERGEAVKRLIGVLSEAVRRRVQALPSQGNSDPSDDNARIAILFSGGIDSMILATLAERHIPAHQPIDLLNVAFQLQEPRKQKESAKKKHKEKPTEWRTGGTESLTSSPFDVPDRITGRAGLKELQQLNPERRWNFVEINVTKEELQETRRERISHLVHPLDTVLDDSIGCAVWFAARGAGLIAGDGDQEPFTSSAKVVLTGIGADEQLAGYSRHRVRFKTSGHQGLVQELAMELARIPSRNLGRDDRVIGDHGKEARFPYLDEDVVSYLNSLPAWEKADLSLPRGVGEKLLLRLAARQLGLGQSAVLPKRAMQFGSRIAKMEDHRERASDRCTRLLTE
;
A
#
# COMPACT_ATOMS: atom_id res chain seq x y z
N MET A 1 21.13 0.92 17.86
CA MET A 1 19.72 1.25 17.49
C MET A 1 19.24 2.35 18.43
N PRO A 2 18.14 3.07 18.15
CA PRO A 2 17.42 3.75 19.23
C PRO A 2 16.99 2.70 20.26
N GLU A 3 17.38 2.86 21.51
CA GLU A 3 16.98 1.95 22.60
C GLU A 3 15.66 2.39 23.27
N GLU A 4 15.27 3.65 23.04
CA GLU A 4 14.08 4.27 23.60
C GLU A 4 12.83 3.99 22.77
N ASN A 5 11.69 3.85 23.47
CA ASN A 5 10.38 3.73 22.87
C ASN A 5 9.93 5.08 22.29
N ASP A 6 9.63 5.12 20.99
CA ASP A 6 9.21 6.32 20.26
C ASP A 6 7.97 7.01 20.85
N THR A 7 7.00 6.22 21.31
CA THR A 7 5.76 6.69 21.91
C THR A 7 6.01 7.34 23.28
N ALA A 8 6.98 6.85 24.06
CA ALA A 8 7.43 7.49 25.29
C ALA A 8 8.10 8.85 25.01
N VAL A 9 8.96 8.93 23.99
CA VAL A 9 9.59 10.19 23.56
C VAL A 9 8.54 11.20 23.09
N VAL A 10 7.57 10.76 22.26
CA VAL A 10 6.44 11.59 21.78
C VAL A 10 5.58 12.08 22.95
N SER A 11 5.23 11.19 23.90
CA SER A 11 4.44 11.54 25.09
C SER A 11 5.16 12.57 25.97
N GLN A 12 6.46 12.38 26.23
CA GLN A 12 7.26 13.33 26.99
C GLN A 12 7.29 14.70 26.32
N ARG A 13 7.53 14.76 25.00
CA ARG A 13 7.51 16.01 24.24
C ARG A 13 6.15 16.70 24.30
N LEU A 14 5.05 15.99 24.04
CA LEU A 14 3.69 16.53 24.13
C LEU A 14 3.33 17.02 25.55
N SER A 15 3.81 16.35 26.60
CA SER A 15 3.60 16.80 27.99
C SER A 15 4.35 18.09 28.34
N SER A 16 5.43 18.39 27.63
CA SER A 16 6.20 19.64 27.79
C SER A 16 5.60 20.83 27.00
N CYS A 17 4.64 20.59 26.10
CA CYS A 17 4.00 21.64 25.32
C CYS A 17 2.87 22.33 26.09
N SER A 18 2.96 23.66 26.18
CA SER A 18 2.03 24.56 26.87
C SER A 18 0.97 25.17 25.94
N SER A 19 1.22 25.17 24.63
CA SER A 19 0.37 25.84 23.62
C SER A 19 0.08 24.95 22.41
N SER A 20 -1.04 25.23 21.70
CA SER A 20 -1.36 24.57 20.42
C SER A 20 -0.22 24.73 19.40
N THR A 21 0.44 25.89 19.37
CA THR A 21 1.56 26.17 18.46
C THR A 21 2.76 25.27 18.74
N GLU A 22 3.10 25.02 20.01
CA GLU A 22 4.18 24.08 20.39
C GLU A 22 3.84 22.64 20.00
N ILE A 23 2.59 22.19 20.28
CA ILE A 23 2.12 20.85 19.90
C ILE A 23 2.22 20.65 18.37
N LEU A 24 1.71 21.60 17.58
CA LEU A 24 1.70 21.51 16.12
C LEU A 24 3.10 21.62 15.52
N SER A 25 3.96 22.47 16.08
CA SER A 25 5.37 22.59 15.69
C SER A 25 6.09 21.27 15.93
N PHE A 26 5.92 20.66 17.12
CA PHE A 26 6.49 19.34 17.42
C PHE A 26 5.95 18.25 16.48
N LEU A 27 4.62 18.11 16.33
CA LEU A 27 4.02 17.09 15.47
C LEU A 27 4.43 17.24 13.98
N SER A 28 4.71 18.45 13.52
CA SER A 28 5.25 18.70 12.17
C SER A 28 6.67 18.14 11.97
N THR A 29 7.42 17.86 13.04
CA THR A 29 8.75 17.22 12.97
C THR A 29 8.70 15.68 12.99
N VAL A 30 7.56 15.08 13.35
CA VAL A 30 7.45 13.62 13.51
C VAL A 30 7.33 12.95 12.15
N ARG A 31 8.39 12.26 11.74
CA ARG A 31 8.48 11.46 10.50
C ARG A 31 8.08 10.01 10.78
N GLY A 32 7.40 9.36 9.84
CA GLY A 32 6.99 7.95 9.92
C GLY A 32 5.49 7.74 10.16
N PRO A 33 5.04 6.48 10.16
CA PRO A 33 3.62 6.12 10.28
C PRO A 33 3.12 6.27 11.72
N TRP A 34 2.11 7.12 11.95
CA TRP A 34 1.52 7.31 13.28
C TRP A 34 0.03 7.60 13.23
N GLY A 35 -0.65 7.18 14.30
CA GLY A 35 -2.01 7.59 14.67
C GLY A 35 -2.04 7.68 16.18
N PHE A 36 -2.59 8.76 16.74
CA PHE A 36 -2.49 9.02 18.18
C PHE A 36 -3.79 9.57 18.78
N ILE A 37 -3.91 9.38 20.09
CA ILE A 37 -4.89 10.02 20.96
C ILE A 37 -4.12 10.48 22.20
N TYR A 38 -4.19 11.76 22.54
CA TYR A 38 -3.48 12.39 23.65
C TYR A 38 -4.43 13.27 24.46
N TYR A 39 -4.59 12.96 25.75
CA TYR A 39 -5.37 13.77 26.67
C TYR A 39 -4.47 14.78 27.40
N GLN A 40 -4.62 16.06 27.06
CA GLN A 40 -3.91 17.17 27.67
C GLN A 40 -4.67 17.67 28.91
N LYS A 41 -4.42 17.02 30.05
CA LYS A 41 -5.09 17.32 31.34
C LYS A 41 -5.06 18.80 31.73
N ALA A 42 -3.99 19.54 31.42
CA ALA A 42 -3.84 20.95 31.81
C ALA A 42 -4.87 21.89 31.14
N GLY A 43 -5.33 21.55 29.92
CA GLY A 43 -6.35 22.31 29.19
C GLY A 43 -7.68 21.58 29.06
N ASP A 44 -7.83 20.42 29.71
CA ASP A 44 -8.95 19.47 29.55
C ASP A 44 -9.31 19.20 28.07
N CYS A 45 -8.27 18.97 27.25
CA CYS A 45 -8.40 18.82 25.81
C CYS A 45 -8.01 17.41 25.34
N LEU A 46 -8.77 16.86 24.40
CA LEU A 46 -8.40 15.66 23.67
C LEU A 46 -7.82 16.04 22.30
N TRP A 47 -6.59 15.62 22.05
CA TRP A 47 -5.91 15.76 20.76
C TRP A 47 -5.85 14.39 20.07
N PHE A 48 -6.13 14.31 18.79
CA PHE A 48 -5.99 13.06 18.02
C PHE A 48 -5.76 13.33 16.54
N GLY A 49 -5.19 12.37 15.83
CA GLY A 49 -4.92 12.52 14.40
C GLY A 49 -4.08 11.38 13.84
N ARG A 50 -3.72 11.52 12.56
CA ARG A 50 -2.93 10.56 11.78
C ARG A 50 -1.82 11.30 11.03
N ASP A 51 -0.75 10.58 10.70
CA ASP A 51 0.33 11.12 9.88
C ASP A 51 -0.16 11.60 8.51
N PHE A 52 0.62 12.44 7.82
CA PHE A 52 0.24 13.05 6.54
C PHE A 52 -0.26 12.06 5.48
N LEU A 53 0.23 10.82 5.49
CA LEU A 53 -0.18 9.78 4.54
C LEU A 53 -1.26 8.85 5.12
N GLY A 54 -1.59 8.94 6.42
CA GLY A 54 -2.56 8.08 7.08
C GLY A 54 -2.15 6.61 7.10
N ARG A 55 -0.89 6.32 7.43
CA ARG A 55 -0.32 4.96 7.38
C ARG A 55 -0.76 4.05 8.53
N ARG A 56 -1.26 4.62 9.64
CA ARG A 56 -1.97 3.89 10.71
C ARG A 56 -3.47 4.11 10.63
N SER A 57 -4.27 3.12 11.01
CA SER A 57 -5.73 3.27 11.09
C SER A 57 -6.16 3.98 12.38
N LEU A 58 -7.11 4.89 12.23
CA LEU A 58 -7.85 5.50 13.33
C LEU A 58 -9.26 5.78 12.84
N LEU A 59 -10.25 5.21 13.51
CA LEU A 59 -11.66 5.35 13.24
C LEU A 59 -12.32 6.21 14.31
N TRP A 60 -13.37 6.93 13.91
CA TRP A 60 -14.31 7.55 14.82
C TRP A 60 -15.72 7.00 14.64
N LYS A 61 -16.53 7.10 15.69
CA LYS A 61 -17.98 6.93 15.68
C LYS A 61 -18.56 7.86 16.74
N PHE A 62 -19.64 8.56 16.42
CA PHE A 62 -20.48 9.20 17.42
C PHE A 62 -21.78 8.41 17.56
N ASP A 63 -22.22 8.19 18.79
CA ASP A 63 -23.50 7.59 19.10
C ASP A 63 -24.39 8.64 19.77
N ALA A 64 -25.44 9.06 19.07
CA ALA A 64 -26.30 10.15 19.50
C ALA A 64 -27.26 9.76 20.65
N GLU A 65 -27.54 8.47 20.85
CA GLU A 65 -28.44 8.00 21.92
C GLU A 65 -27.76 8.08 23.28
N VAL A 66 -26.52 7.60 23.36
CA VAL A 66 -25.68 7.64 24.58
C VAL A 66 -24.73 8.85 24.62
N LYS A 67 -24.76 9.72 23.60
CA LYS A 67 -23.89 10.90 23.42
C LYS A 67 -22.39 10.59 23.53
N ALA A 68 -21.95 9.43 23.03
CA ALA A 68 -20.58 8.97 23.14
C ALA A 68 -19.81 9.14 21.83
N LEU A 69 -18.64 9.78 21.89
CA LEU A 69 -17.62 9.70 20.85
C LEU A 69 -16.67 8.56 21.18
N THR A 70 -16.46 7.64 20.23
CA THR A 70 -15.48 6.57 20.34
C THR A 70 -14.40 6.73 19.27
N LEU A 71 -13.13 6.59 19.68
CA LEU A 71 -11.96 6.53 18.81
C LEU A 71 -11.30 5.15 18.96
N THR A 72 -10.93 4.49 17.86
CA THR A 72 -10.33 3.15 17.87
C THR A 72 -9.53 2.89 16.60
N SER A 73 -8.50 2.05 16.64
CA SER A 73 -7.82 1.58 15.42
C SER A 73 -8.58 0.45 14.70
N VAL A 74 -9.52 -0.24 15.35
CA VAL A 74 -10.37 -1.27 14.71
C VAL A 74 -11.80 -1.13 15.21
N GLY A 75 -12.75 -1.07 14.28
CA GLY A 75 -14.18 -0.91 14.57
C GLY A 75 -14.96 -2.06 13.96
N ALA A 76 -15.46 -2.95 14.82
CA ALA A 76 -16.27 -4.09 14.38
C ALA A 76 -17.47 -3.60 13.55
N HIS A 77 -17.73 -4.28 12.44
CA HIS A 77 -19.02 -4.16 11.77
C HIS A 77 -20.13 -4.61 12.72
N CYS A 78 -21.12 -3.75 12.93
CA CYS A 78 -22.32 -4.04 13.72
C CYS A 78 -23.55 -3.66 12.89
N ALA A 79 -24.54 -4.54 12.83
CA ALA A 79 -25.83 -4.23 12.23
C ALA A 79 -26.55 -3.15 13.09
N GLY A 80 -26.45 -1.90 12.67
CA GLY A 80 -27.02 -0.75 13.37
C GLY A 80 -27.34 0.42 12.43
N PRO A 81 -27.95 1.50 12.95
CA PRO A 81 -28.33 2.66 12.13
C PRO A 81 -27.12 3.29 11.45
N ALA A 82 -27.24 3.66 10.17
CA ALA A 82 -26.16 4.25 9.40
C ALA A 82 -25.61 5.57 9.99
N ALA A 83 -26.41 6.28 10.80
CA ALA A 83 -26.00 7.48 11.54
C ALA A 83 -24.88 7.20 12.58
N SER A 84 -24.77 5.96 13.06
CA SER A 84 -23.83 5.50 14.08
C SER A 84 -22.79 4.52 13.52
N ALA A 85 -22.46 4.65 12.23
CA ALA A 85 -21.43 3.85 11.54
C ALA A 85 -20.01 4.34 11.87
N TRP A 86 -19.02 3.43 11.83
CA TRP A 86 -17.62 3.81 11.89
C TRP A 86 -17.21 4.54 10.60
N GLN A 87 -16.36 5.56 10.73
CA GLN A 87 -15.71 6.22 9.61
C GLN A 87 -14.21 6.34 9.92
N GLU A 88 -13.36 6.31 8.91
CA GLU A 88 -11.92 6.55 9.08
C GLU A 88 -11.67 8.04 9.32
N VAL A 89 -10.91 8.39 10.37
CA VAL A 89 -10.46 9.75 10.63
C VAL A 89 -9.61 10.21 9.44
N PRO A 90 -9.92 11.33 8.77
CA PRO A 90 -9.14 11.80 7.64
C PRO A 90 -7.68 12.11 8.03
N ALA A 91 -6.73 11.72 7.19
CA ALA A 91 -5.32 12.09 7.32
C ALA A 91 -5.04 13.54 6.90
N ALA A 92 -5.95 14.46 7.21
CA ALA A 92 -5.95 15.83 6.71
C ALA A 92 -5.35 16.84 7.71
N GLY A 93 -5.08 16.40 8.93
CA GLY A 93 -4.49 17.22 9.98
C GLY A 93 -4.61 16.56 11.36
N VAL A 94 -4.58 17.39 12.39
CA VAL A 94 -4.82 17.02 13.79
C VAL A 94 -6.11 17.68 14.27
N TYR A 95 -6.85 16.95 15.10
CA TYR A 95 -8.13 17.33 15.66
C TYR A 95 -7.98 17.58 17.16
N ARG A 96 -8.65 18.62 17.68
CA ARG A 96 -8.76 18.95 19.10
C ARG A 96 -10.23 18.99 19.50
N ILE A 97 -10.53 18.47 20.69
CA ILE A 97 -11.81 18.64 21.38
C ILE A 97 -11.54 19.29 22.72
N ASP A 98 -12.29 20.34 23.04
CA ASP A 98 -12.32 20.97 24.36
C ASP A 98 -13.41 20.28 25.19
N LEU A 99 -13.04 19.41 26.13
CA LEU A 99 -13.99 18.53 26.82
C LEU A 99 -14.90 19.30 27.77
N LYS A 100 -14.42 20.44 28.30
CA LYS A 100 -15.23 21.37 29.07
C LYS A 100 -16.29 22.04 28.19
N ALA A 101 -15.92 22.54 27.01
CA ALA A 101 -16.89 23.11 26.07
C ALA A 101 -17.95 22.08 25.61
N VAL A 102 -17.56 20.81 25.42
CA VAL A 102 -18.52 19.72 25.14
C VAL A 102 -19.47 19.49 26.32
N SER A 103 -18.97 19.54 27.56
CA SER A 103 -19.79 19.40 28.77
C SER A 103 -20.79 20.55 28.94
N ASP A 104 -20.37 21.78 28.63
CA ASP A 104 -21.20 22.98 28.74
C ASP A 104 -22.24 23.10 27.60
N ALA A 105 -21.86 22.77 26.35
CA ALA A 105 -22.71 22.91 25.16
C ALA A 105 -23.55 21.66 24.85
N GLY A 106 -23.17 20.49 25.36
CA GLY A 106 -23.84 19.21 25.11
C GLY A 106 -23.67 18.65 23.69
N CYS A 107 -22.73 19.20 22.90
CA CYS A 107 -22.42 18.77 21.54
C CYS A 107 -20.90 18.68 21.31
N VAL A 108 -20.46 17.80 20.42
CA VAL A 108 -19.03 17.64 20.08
C VAL A 108 -18.67 18.56 18.91
N THR A 109 -17.74 19.48 19.15
CA THR A 109 -17.11 20.30 18.11
C THR A 109 -15.64 19.93 17.99
N PHE A 110 -15.23 19.51 16.79
CA PHE A 110 -13.84 19.26 16.44
C PHE A 110 -13.20 20.55 15.94
N GLU A 111 -12.16 21.04 16.62
CA GLU A 111 -11.27 22.07 16.10
C GLU A 111 -10.19 21.39 15.25
N VAL A 112 -10.08 21.79 13.98
CA VAL A 112 -9.20 21.17 12.98
C VAL A 112 -7.97 22.05 12.72
N TYR A 113 -6.80 21.41 12.80
CA TYR A 113 -5.49 21.95 12.46
C TYR A 113 -4.97 21.21 11.23
N PRO A 114 -5.15 21.74 10.01
CA PRO A 114 -4.87 21.02 8.77
C PRO A 114 -3.37 20.94 8.47
N TRP A 115 -2.98 20.03 7.58
CA TRP A 115 -1.67 20.06 6.92
C TRP A 115 -1.61 21.21 5.88
N ALA A 116 -0.49 21.93 5.81
CA ALA A 116 -0.25 23.02 4.86
C ALA A 116 1.11 22.91 4.15
N HIS A 117 1.21 23.43 2.92
CA HIS A 117 2.43 23.39 2.10
C HIS A 117 3.11 24.77 2.06
N GLY A 118 3.88 25.09 3.11
CA GLY A 118 4.58 26.37 3.23
C GLY A 118 3.61 27.56 3.41
N GLU A 119 3.92 28.70 2.79
CA GLU A 119 3.10 29.92 2.86
C GLU A 119 1.75 29.79 2.12
N ASN A 120 1.64 28.80 1.22
CA ASN A 120 0.35 28.46 0.60
C ASN A 120 -0.48 27.65 1.62
N GLY A 121 -1.45 28.35 2.22
CA GLY A 121 -2.38 27.78 3.18
C GLY A 121 -3.18 26.57 2.66
N PRO A 122 -3.93 25.89 3.54
CA PRO A 122 -4.66 24.66 3.19
C PRO A 122 -5.63 24.90 2.03
N SER A 123 -5.65 23.97 1.06
CA SER A 123 -6.55 24.07 -0.09
C SER A 123 -8.01 24.12 0.36
N TYR A 124 -8.78 25.08 -0.16
CA TYR A 124 -10.19 25.28 0.19
C TYR A 124 -11.04 24.02 -0.05
N SER A 125 -10.77 23.28 -1.13
CA SER A 125 -11.46 22.01 -1.43
C SER A 125 -11.13 20.89 -0.44
N CYS A 126 -9.92 20.87 0.12
CA CYS A 126 -9.56 19.91 1.16
C CYS A 126 -10.27 20.27 2.47
N THR A 127 -10.24 21.55 2.83
CA THR A 127 -10.93 22.11 4.01
C THR A 127 -12.40 21.71 4.07
N GLN A 128 -13.16 21.94 3.00
CA GLN A 128 -14.59 21.60 2.96
C GLN A 128 -14.85 20.09 3.16
N ALA A 129 -14.08 19.24 2.48
CA ALA A 129 -14.22 17.78 2.61
C ALA A 129 -13.93 17.26 4.03
N ILE A 130 -13.05 17.93 4.79
CA ILE A 130 -12.81 17.59 6.20
C ILE A 130 -14.05 17.93 7.04
N LEU A 131 -14.62 19.12 6.86
CA LEU A 131 -15.78 19.58 7.63
C LEU A 131 -17.02 18.71 7.39
N GLU A 132 -17.17 18.15 6.18
CA GLU A 132 -18.25 17.23 5.79
C GLU A 132 -18.02 15.77 6.22
N SER A 133 -16.80 15.42 6.66
CA SER A 133 -16.42 14.02 6.97
C SER A 133 -16.68 13.56 8.41
N VAL A 134 -17.08 14.47 9.29
CA VAL A 134 -17.25 14.15 10.73
C VAL A 134 -18.53 13.36 11.02
N PRO A 135 -18.59 12.61 12.13
CA PRO A 135 -19.76 11.81 12.47
C PRO A 135 -21.04 12.65 12.61
N SER A 136 -22.17 12.06 12.21
CA SER A 136 -23.49 12.65 12.40
C SER A 136 -23.72 13.04 13.87
N GLY A 137 -24.18 14.26 14.12
CA GLY A 137 -24.37 14.80 15.48
C GLY A 137 -23.15 15.56 16.03
N CYS A 138 -22.00 15.50 15.37
CA CYS A 138 -20.85 16.35 15.65
C CYS A 138 -20.78 17.55 14.69
N THR A 139 -19.96 18.53 15.03
CA THR A 139 -19.60 19.66 14.16
C THR A 139 -18.08 19.76 14.02
N ALA A 140 -17.60 20.38 12.95
CA ALA A 140 -16.19 20.70 12.77
C ALA A 140 -16.01 22.18 12.47
N VAL A 141 -14.89 22.74 12.93
CA VAL A 141 -14.44 24.10 12.59
C VAL A 141 -12.94 24.07 12.33
N ILE A 142 -12.48 24.83 11.34
CA ILE A 142 -11.04 25.12 11.22
C ILE A 142 -10.66 26.06 12.37
N ASN A 143 -9.51 25.82 12.98
CA ASN A 143 -9.01 26.65 14.07
C ASN A 143 -8.93 28.13 13.65
N ARG A 144 -9.40 29.02 14.53
CA ARG A 144 -9.54 30.46 14.22
C ARG A 144 -8.20 31.20 14.15
N SER A 145 -7.14 30.58 14.66
CA SER A 145 -5.79 31.15 14.70
C SER A 145 -4.99 30.97 13.41
N GLY A 146 -5.52 30.24 12.42
CA GLY A 146 -4.81 29.96 11.16
C GLY A 146 -3.59 29.04 11.32
N LEU A 147 -3.49 28.32 12.44
CA LEU A 147 -2.42 27.38 12.72
C LEU A 147 -2.58 26.12 11.86
N ALA A 148 -1.47 25.58 11.38
CA ALA A 148 -1.42 24.39 10.53
C ALA A 148 -0.17 23.56 10.87
N LEU A 149 -0.20 22.27 10.54
CA LEU A 149 0.99 21.44 10.54
C LEU A 149 1.76 21.63 9.22
N THR A 150 3.08 21.71 9.28
CA THR A 150 3.91 21.74 8.07
C THR A 150 3.86 20.37 7.39
N SER A 151 3.43 20.32 6.12
CA SER A 151 3.43 19.07 5.36
C SER A 151 4.85 18.53 5.25
N PRO A 152 5.08 17.24 5.56
CA PRO A 152 6.40 16.63 5.49
C PRO A 152 6.86 16.34 4.04
N VAL A 153 6.00 16.59 3.04
CA VAL A 153 6.30 16.36 1.62
C VAL A 153 6.01 17.60 0.77
N CYS A 154 6.75 17.76 -0.33
CA CYS A 154 6.43 18.80 -1.31
C CYS A 154 5.15 18.45 -2.10
N PRO A 155 4.43 19.45 -2.66
CA PRO A 155 3.33 19.20 -3.58
C PRO A 155 3.77 18.40 -4.81
N LEU A 156 2.87 17.63 -5.40
CA LEU A 156 3.08 16.97 -6.69
C LEU A 156 3.41 18.02 -7.76
N ASN A 157 4.50 17.83 -8.49
CA ASN A 157 4.84 18.64 -9.66
C ASN A 157 3.76 18.44 -10.75
N THR A 158 2.99 19.51 -11.00
CA THR A 158 1.91 19.54 -11.99
C THR A 158 2.29 20.19 -13.31
N SER A 159 3.58 20.38 -13.58
CA SER A 159 4.05 20.81 -14.90
C SER A 159 3.59 19.83 -15.99
N ILE A 160 3.49 20.34 -17.21
CA ILE A 160 3.25 19.59 -18.44
C ILE A 160 4.38 19.93 -19.41
N PRO A 161 4.77 19.04 -20.35
CA PRO A 161 5.78 19.39 -21.34
C PRO A 161 5.28 20.58 -22.17
N GLU A 162 6.14 21.57 -22.37
CA GLU A 162 5.92 22.58 -23.41
C GLU A 162 5.88 21.87 -24.77
N SER A 163 5.05 22.38 -25.69
CA SER A 163 4.58 21.67 -26.88
C SER A 163 5.68 20.93 -27.64
N PHE A 164 5.66 19.59 -27.58
CA PHE A 164 6.54 18.74 -28.39
C PHE A 164 6.34 19.02 -29.89
N ASN A 165 7.42 19.40 -30.56
CA ASN A 165 7.52 19.22 -32.01
C ASN A 165 7.35 17.72 -32.32
N GLN A 166 6.57 17.38 -33.33
CA GLN A 166 6.07 16.01 -33.59
C GLN A 166 7.14 15.00 -34.09
N GLU A 167 8.43 15.28 -33.94
CA GLU A 167 9.51 14.54 -34.60
C GLU A 167 10.11 13.39 -33.76
N GLU A 168 9.93 13.37 -32.43
CA GLU A 168 10.40 12.26 -31.56
C GLU A 168 9.38 11.12 -31.39
N MET A 169 8.65 10.76 -32.45
CA MET A 169 7.89 9.51 -32.49
C MET A 169 8.83 8.35 -32.90
N HIS A 170 9.43 7.65 -31.94
CA HIS A 170 10.17 6.41 -32.20
C HIS A 170 9.20 5.24 -32.52
N PRO A 171 9.08 4.74 -33.76
CA PRO A 171 8.00 3.82 -34.12
C PRO A 171 8.28 2.34 -33.76
N ASN A 172 9.53 1.99 -33.43
CA ASN A 172 10.02 0.60 -33.40
C ASN A 172 10.68 0.20 -32.05
N ALA A 173 10.14 0.61 -30.91
CA ALA A 173 10.57 0.06 -29.63
C ALA A 173 10.07 -1.38 -29.43
N HIS A 174 10.93 -2.38 -29.67
CA HIS A 174 10.62 -3.77 -29.38
C HIS A 174 10.48 -4.01 -27.86
N PRO A 175 9.71 -5.01 -27.40
CA PRO A 175 9.38 -5.16 -25.97
C PRO A 175 10.55 -5.45 -25.00
N CYS A 176 11.78 -5.64 -25.49
CA CYS A 176 12.94 -6.00 -24.67
C CYS A 176 13.83 -4.79 -24.29
N ASP A 177 13.74 -3.67 -25.01
CA ASP A 177 14.84 -2.71 -25.10
C ASP A 177 14.81 -1.58 -24.06
N LEU A 178 14.60 -1.93 -22.78
CA LEU A 178 14.91 -1.00 -21.67
C LEU A 178 16.38 -0.56 -21.68
N GLU A 179 17.27 -1.38 -22.25
CA GLU A 179 18.71 -1.13 -22.37
C GLU A 179 19.08 -0.21 -23.55
N GLN A 180 18.22 -0.08 -24.58
CA GLN A 180 18.44 0.82 -25.71
C GLN A 180 17.74 2.18 -25.56
N LEU A 181 16.87 2.35 -24.56
CA LEU A 181 16.35 3.68 -24.21
C LEU A 181 17.53 4.59 -23.87
N PRO A 182 17.76 5.70 -24.60
CA PRO A 182 18.91 6.55 -24.33
C PRO A 182 18.82 7.08 -22.91
N ALA A 183 19.76 6.62 -22.08
CA ALA A 183 19.93 7.09 -20.71
C ALA A 183 20.57 8.48 -20.74
N GLY A 184 19.75 9.49 -21.10
CA GLY A 184 20.11 10.89 -20.94
C GLY A 184 20.63 11.12 -19.51
N ARG A 185 21.69 11.92 -19.38
CA ARG A 185 22.44 12.07 -18.12
C ARG A 185 21.52 12.36 -16.92
N GLU A 186 20.56 13.25 -17.12
CA GLU A 186 19.54 13.65 -16.15
C GLU A 186 18.69 12.46 -15.68
N ARG A 187 18.21 11.62 -16.61
CA ARG A 187 17.45 10.40 -16.29
C ARG A 187 18.31 9.40 -15.50
N GLY A 188 19.59 9.27 -15.82
CA GLY A 188 20.53 8.44 -15.04
C GLY A 188 20.79 8.96 -13.62
N GLU A 189 20.87 10.27 -13.45
CA GLU A 189 20.96 10.92 -12.13
C GLU A 189 19.65 10.76 -11.33
N ALA A 190 18.49 10.85 -11.99
CA ALA A 190 17.18 10.63 -11.39
C ALA A 190 16.99 9.19 -10.89
N VAL A 191 17.43 8.18 -11.67
CA VAL A 191 17.39 6.76 -11.26
C VAL A 191 18.30 6.51 -10.05
N LYS A 192 19.54 7.04 -10.06
CA LYS A 192 20.45 6.98 -8.91
C LYS A 192 19.83 7.60 -7.66
N ARG A 193 19.17 8.75 -7.80
CA ARG A 193 18.52 9.44 -6.66
C ARG A 193 17.32 8.65 -6.13
N LEU A 194 16.51 8.02 -7.00
CA LEU A 194 15.43 7.12 -6.58
C LEU A 194 15.97 5.95 -5.76
N ILE A 195 17.01 5.28 -6.26
CA ILE A 195 17.66 4.17 -5.55
C ILE A 195 18.18 4.65 -4.19
N GLY A 196 18.82 5.82 -4.13
CA GLY A 196 19.33 6.40 -2.89
C GLY A 196 18.24 6.61 -1.83
N VAL A 197 17.17 7.36 -2.16
CA VAL A 197 16.10 7.64 -1.19
C VAL A 197 15.32 6.40 -0.79
N LEU A 198 15.05 5.49 -1.74
CA LEU A 198 14.32 4.25 -1.45
C LEU A 198 15.17 3.26 -0.64
N SER A 199 16.48 3.19 -0.91
CA SER A 199 17.43 2.38 -0.12
C SER A 199 17.48 2.85 1.33
N GLU A 200 17.55 4.16 1.57
CA GLU A 200 17.52 4.74 2.92
C GLU A 200 16.17 4.53 3.61
N ALA A 201 15.05 4.69 2.89
CA ALA A 201 13.71 4.39 3.40
C ALA A 201 13.57 2.91 3.82
N VAL A 202 14.13 1.97 3.04
CA VAL A 202 14.18 0.55 3.40
C VAL A 202 15.11 0.32 4.58
N ARG A 203 16.33 0.89 4.59
CA ARG A 203 17.31 0.75 5.69
C ARG A 203 16.69 1.09 7.05
N ARG A 204 16.06 2.26 7.17
CA ARG A 204 15.36 2.70 8.39
C ARG A 204 14.34 1.66 8.83
N ARG A 205 13.55 1.13 7.89
CA ARG A 205 12.45 0.17 8.13
C ARG A 205 12.90 -1.27 8.40
N VAL A 206 14.12 -1.67 8.04
CA VAL A 206 14.65 -3.01 8.38
C VAL A 206 15.59 -3.02 9.57
N GLN A 207 16.15 -1.86 9.95
CA GLN A 207 17.04 -1.72 11.10
C GLN A 207 16.29 -1.30 12.38
N ALA A 208 15.27 -0.44 12.30
CA ALA A 208 14.46 -0.03 13.48
C ALA A 208 13.45 -1.12 13.88
N LEU A 209 13.94 -2.29 14.29
CA LEU A 209 13.12 -3.43 14.71
C LEU A 209 12.64 -3.28 16.17
N PRO A 210 11.47 -3.82 16.53
CA PRO A 210 11.06 -3.93 17.93
C PRO A 210 12.10 -4.69 18.75
N SER A 211 12.46 -4.16 19.93
CA SER A 211 13.39 -4.80 20.85
C SER A 211 12.87 -6.17 21.28
N GLN A 212 13.49 -7.24 20.77
CA GLN A 212 13.28 -8.57 21.30
C GLN A 212 14.15 -8.73 22.55
N GLY A 213 13.50 -8.90 23.71
CA GLY A 213 14.21 -9.18 24.95
C GLY A 213 14.98 -10.51 24.83
N ASN A 214 16.30 -10.45 25.01
CA ASN A 214 17.24 -11.57 25.01
C ASN A 214 16.90 -12.70 24.02
N SER A 215 16.68 -12.40 22.74
CA SER A 215 16.74 -13.43 21.71
C SER A 215 18.19 -13.87 21.50
N ASP A 216 18.40 -15.19 21.49
CA ASP A 216 19.71 -15.81 21.35
C ASP A 216 20.37 -15.35 20.04
N PRO A 217 21.66 -14.95 20.00
CA PRO A 217 22.36 -14.64 18.75
C PRO A 217 22.38 -15.79 17.71
N SER A 218 21.95 -17.00 18.08
CA SER A 218 21.69 -18.12 17.17
C SER A 218 20.28 -18.18 16.57
N ASP A 219 19.43 -17.17 16.77
CA ASP A 219 18.05 -17.15 16.27
C ASP A 219 18.01 -17.04 14.73
N ASP A 220 17.91 -18.20 14.08
CA ASP A 220 17.94 -18.41 12.63
C ASP A 220 16.62 -18.00 11.92
N ASN A 221 15.79 -17.20 12.59
CA ASN A 221 14.47 -16.76 12.17
C ASN A 221 14.51 -15.41 11.42
N ALA A 222 13.60 -15.23 10.46
CA ALA A 222 13.47 -13.97 9.74
C ALA A 222 12.83 -12.90 10.63
N ARG A 223 13.52 -11.76 10.76
CA ARG A 223 12.97 -10.58 11.47
C ARG A 223 12.11 -9.70 10.56
N ILE A 224 12.34 -9.80 9.25
CA ILE A 224 11.67 -9.05 8.18
C ILE A 224 10.99 -10.02 7.21
N ALA A 225 9.73 -9.73 6.91
CA ALA A 225 8.99 -10.33 5.81
C ALA A 225 8.66 -9.27 4.74
N ILE A 226 8.35 -9.72 3.53
CA ILE A 226 7.96 -8.87 2.40
C ILE A 226 6.71 -9.46 1.75
N LEU A 227 5.67 -8.65 1.53
CA LEU A 227 4.55 -9.06 0.67
C LEU A 227 5.04 -9.12 -0.77
N PHE A 228 5.17 -10.34 -1.31
CA PHE A 228 6.03 -10.58 -2.46
C PHE A 228 5.29 -11.30 -3.58
N SER A 229 5.15 -10.63 -4.73
CA SER A 229 4.47 -11.16 -5.93
C SER A 229 5.42 -11.51 -7.07
N GLY A 230 6.72 -11.24 -6.92
CA GLY A 230 7.68 -11.20 -8.05
C GLY A 230 7.46 -10.03 -9.01
N GLY A 231 6.49 -9.15 -8.73
CA GLY A 231 6.35 -7.86 -9.41
C GLY A 231 7.46 -6.90 -8.98
N ILE A 232 7.80 -5.97 -9.89
CA ILE A 232 8.94 -5.04 -9.74
C ILE A 232 9.01 -4.33 -8.38
N ASP A 233 7.87 -3.93 -7.82
CA ASP A 233 7.82 -3.21 -6.54
C ASP A 233 8.38 -4.09 -5.42
N SER A 234 7.87 -5.31 -5.29
CA SER A 234 8.35 -6.28 -4.28
C SER A 234 9.78 -6.76 -4.54
N MET A 235 10.21 -6.84 -5.80
CA MET A 235 11.56 -7.24 -6.18
C MET A 235 12.61 -6.19 -5.79
N ILE A 236 12.31 -4.91 -6.00
CA ILE A 236 13.19 -3.82 -5.55
C ILE A 236 13.23 -3.75 -4.03
N LEU A 237 12.10 -3.91 -3.33
CA LEU A 237 12.11 -3.95 -1.86
C LEU A 237 12.94 -5.11 -1.32
N ALA A 238 12.85 -6.31 -1.91
CA ALA A 238 13.70 -7.44 -1.55
C ALA A 238 15.19 -7.13 -1.79
N THR A 239 15.54 -6.66 -2.98
CA THR A 239 16.92 -6.33 -3.38
C THR A 239 17.53 -5.21 -2.52
N LEU A 240 16.73 -4.27 -2.04
CA LEU A 240 17.18 -3.20 -1.14
C LEU A 240 17.21 -3.63 0.33
N ALA A 241 16.27 -4.48 0.78
CA ALA A 241 16.24 -4.98 2.15
C ALA A 241 17.46 -5.86 2.46
N GLU A 242 17.81 -6.73 1.51
CA GLU A 242 18.99 -7.58 1.53
C GLU A 242 20.26 -6.80 1.94
N ARG A 243 20.51 -5.64 1.31
CA ARG A 243 21.70 -4.80 1.53
C ARG A 243 21.84 -4.25 2.94
N HIS A 244 20.75 -4.21 3.71
CA HIS A 244 20.67 -3.56 5.02
C HIS A 244 20.40 -4.54 6.18
N ILE A 245 20.14 -5.82 5.86
CA ILE A 245 19.93 -6.92 6.81
C ILE A 245 21.21 -7.76 6.86
N PRO A 246 21.74 -8.15 8.04
CA PRO A 246 22.97 -8.96 8.15
C PRO A 246 22.90 -10.24 7.31
N ALA A 247 23.96 -10.58 6.58
CA ALA A 247 23.97 -11.64 5.55
C ALA A 247 23.39 -12.99 6.00
N HIS A 248 23.66 -13.40 7.24
CA HIS A 248 23.21 -14.65 7.83
C HIS A 248 21.70 -14.72 8.13
N GLN A 249 21.01 -13.57 8.28
CA GLN A 249 19.59 -13.57 8.63
C GLN A 249 18.73 -13.83 7.38
N PRO A 250 17.72 -14.71 7.46
CA PRO A 250 16.83 -14.94 6.34
C PRO A 250 15.86 -13.78 6.13
N ILE A 251 15.28 -13.72 4.94
CA ILE A 251 14.17 -12.83 4.59
C ILE A 251 12.99 -13.68 4.13
N ASP A 252 11.82 -13.47 4.75
CA ASP A 252 10.60 -14.17 4.37
C ASP A 252 9.90 -13.46 3.20
N LEU A 253 9.60 -14.19 2.13
CA LEU A 253 8.88 -13.70 0.96
C LEU A 253 7.47 -14.31 0.97
N LEU A 254 6.47 -13.51 1.36
CA LEU A 254 5.10 -13.99 1.57
C LEU A 254 4.29 -13.87 0.27
N ASN A 255 3.94 -15.01 -0.34
CA ASN A 255 3.24 -15.07 -1.63
C ASN A 255 1.94 -15.86 -1.52
N VAL A 256 0.81 -15.16 -1.71
CA VAL A 256 -0.55 -15.71 -1.60
C VAL A 256 -1.14 -16.14 -2.94
N ALA A 257 -1.75 -17.32 -2.96
CA ALA A 257 -2.44 -17.89 -4.10
C ALA A 257 -3.83 -18.42 -3.69
N PHE A 258 -4.86 -18.00 -4.39
CA PHE A 258 -6.23 -18.48 -4.22
C PHE A 258 -6.50 -19.56 -5.26
N GLN A 259 -7.07 -20.68 -4.80
CA GLN A 259 -7.34 -21.87 -5.60
C GLN A 259 -8.08 -21.54 -6.92
N LEU A 260 -7.54 -22.02 -8.03
CA LEU A 260 -8.21 -21.96 -9.34
C LEU A 260 -9.47 -22.85 -9.32
N GLN A 261 -10.61 -22.33 -9.77
CA GLN A 261 -11.79 -23.16 -10.01
C GLN A 261 -11.47 -24.19 -11.10
N GLU A 262 -11.80 -25.47 -10.87
CA GLU A 262 -11.72 -26.47 -11.92
C GLU A 262 -12.59 -26.09 -13.12
N PRO A 263 -12.16 -26.39 -14.36
CA PRO A 263 -13.02 -26.23 -15.52
C PRO A 263 -14.26 -27.11 -15.34
N ARG A 264 -15.43 -26.49 -15.15
CA ARG A 264 -16.72 -27.20 -15.20
C ARG A 264 -16.74 -28.00 -16.49
N LYS A 265 -16.72 -29.34 -16.39
CA LYS A 265 -16.89 -30.25 -17.53
C LYS A 265 -18.20 -29.91 -18.21
N GLN A 266 -18.16 -29.11 -19.27
CA GLN A 266 -19.33 -28.81 -20.06
C GLN A 266 -19.82 -30.12 -20.66
N LYS A 267 -21.06 -30.51 -20.35
CA LYS A 267 -21.73 -31.62 -21.05
C LYS A 267 -21.67 -31.33 -22.54
N GLU A 268 -21.20 -32.28 -23.34
CA GLU A 268 -21.04 -32.12 -24.78
C GLU A 268 -22.39 -31.84 -25.46
N SER A 269 -22.69 -30.57 -25.70
CA SER A 269 -23.82 -30.17 -26.54
C SER A 269 -23.35 -30.08 -27.99
N ALA A 270 -23.49 -31.18 -28.72
CA ALA A 270 -23.07 -31.26 -30.12
C ALA A 270 -23.89 -30.31 -31.03
N LYS A 271 -23.22 -29.32 -31.66
CA LYS A 271 -23.46 -28.82 -33.04
C LYS A 271 -22.50 -27.67 -33.46
N LYS A 272 -21.63 -27.99 -34.45
CA LYS A 272 -21.23 -27.24 -35.69
C LYS A 272 -21.29 -25.68 -35.72
N LYS A 273 -20.40 -24.92 -36.38
CA LYS A 273 -19.18 -25.17 -37.21
C LYS A 273 -18.41 -23.84 -37.48
N HIS A 274 -17.09 -23.93 -37.67
CA HIS A 274 -16.12 -22.99 -38.31
C HIS A 274 -16.22 -21.44 -38.19
N LYS A 275 -15.11 -20.84 -37.74
CA LYS A 275 -14.29 -19.93 -38.58
C LYS A 275 -12.83 -19.90 -38.09
N GLU A 276 -11.88 -19.98 -39.02
CA GLU A 276 -10.43 -20.06 -38.74
C GLU A 276 -9.74 -18.70 -38.84
N LYS A 277 -8.65 -18.51 -38.07
CA LYS A 277 -7.46 -17.68 -38.41
C LYS A 277 -6.31 -17.97 -37.40
N PRO A 278 -5.04 -17.64 -37.68
CA PRO A 278 -4.01 -18.70 -37.76
C PRO A 278 -3.09 -18.86 -36.55
N THR A 279 -2.42 -20.01 -36.57
CA THR A 279 -1.37 -20.51 -35.65
C THR A 279 -0.02 -19.82 -35.79
N GLU A 280 0.58 -19.43 -34.67
CA GLU A 280 2.03 -19.44 -34.39
C GLU A 280 2.21 -19.60 -32.85
N TRP A 281 3.08 -20.45 -32.27
CA TRP A 281 3.83 -21.62 -32.75
C TRP A 281 3.57 -22.82 -31.80
N ARG A 282 4.18 -23.99 -32.06
CA ARG A 282 4.36 -25.08 -31.08
C ARG A 282 5.70 -25.81 -31.32
N THR A 283 6.51 -25.86 -30.28
CA THR A 283 7.51 -26.91 -30.01
C THR A 283 7.29 -27.31 -28.54
N GLY A 284 7.37 -28.58 -28.12
CA GLY A 284 7.68 -29.79 -28.85
C GLY A 284 8.45 -30.75 -27.95
N GLY A 285 7.79 -31.36 -26.95
CA GLY A 285 8.47 -32.25 -26.00
C GLY A 285 7.65 -32.50 -24.73
N THR A 286 7.29 -33.76 -24.53
CA THR A 286 6.68 -34.39 -23.36
C THR A 286 7.17 -33.93 -21.98
N GLU A 287 6.28 -33.38 -21.17
CA GLU A 287 5.88 -33.95 -19.86
C GLU A 287 4.60 -33.29 -19.36
N SER A 288 3.60 -34.09 -18.98
CA SER A 288 2.33 -33.57 -18.43
C SER A 288 2.47 -33.34 -16.92
N LEU A 289 3.31 -32.36 -16.54
CA LEU A 289 3.32 -31.83 -15.19
C LEU A 289 1.90 -31.35 -14.85
N THR A 290 1.26 -32.02 -13.90
CA THR A 290 -0.06 -31.65 -13.38
C THR A 290 0.09 -30.32 -12.65
N SER A 291 -0.21 -29.21 -13.34
CA SER A 291 -0.13 -27.87 -12.77
C SER A 291 -0.96 -27.80 -11.49
N SER A 292 -0.35 -27.27 -10.44
CA SER A 292 -0.98 -27.11 -9.13
C SER A 292 -2.19 -26.18 -9.27
N PRO A 293 -3.30 -26.43 -8.55
CA PRO A 293 -4.43 -25.49 -8.53
C PRO A 293 -4.07 -24.12 -7.94
N PHE A 294 -2.86 -23.96 -7.40
CA PHE A 294 -2.29 -22.72 -6.88
C PHE A 294 -1.21 -22.09 -7.79
N ASP A 295 -0.99 -22.61 -9.02
CA ASP A 295 -0.13 -22.00 -10.05
C ASP A 295 -0.76 -20.73 -10.65
N VAL A 296 -1.12 -19.79 -9.79
CA VAL A 296 -1.68 -18.49 -10.14
C VAL A 296 -0.59 -17.57 -10.70
N PRO A 297 -0.93 -16.55 -11.50
CA PRO A 297 0.07 -15.70 -12.15
C PRO A 297 1.11 -15.04 -11.21
N ASP A 298 0.73 -14.72 -9.98
CA ASP A 298 1.64 -14.12 -8.98
C ASP A 298 2.46 -15.18 -8.21
N ARG A 299 2.00 -16.45 -8.15
CA ARG A 299 2.82 -17.60 -7.69
C ARG A 299 3.95 -17.87 -8.69
N ILE A 300 3.61 -17.92 -9.98
CA ILE A 300 4.57 -18.17 -11.07
C ILE A 300 5.62 -17.06 -11.13
N THR A 301 5.20 -15.79 -11.10
CA THR A 301 6.15 -14.66 -11.10
C THR A 301 6.91 -14.55 -9.78
N GLY A 302 6.31 -14.89 -8.64
CA GLY A 302 7.01 -15.03 -7.36
C GLY A 302 8.14 -16.06 -7.39
N ARG A 303 7.88 -17.29 -7.85
CA ARG A 303 8.91 -18.34 -7.99
C ARG A 303 10.03 -17.94 -8.96
N ALA A 304 9.71 -17.19 -10.02
CA ALA A 304 10.71 -16.65 -10.95
C ALA A 304 11.56 -15.54 -10.28
N GLY A 305 10.93 -14.64 -9.54
CA GLY A 305 11.59 -13.58 -8.78
C GLY A 305 12.50 -14.13 -7.67
N LEU A 306 12.09 -15.21 -6.98
CA LEU A 306 12.95 -15.92 -6.02
C LEU A 306 14.27 -16.36 -6.67
N LYS A 307 14.21 -16.99 -7.85
CA LYS A 307 15.40 -17.44 -8.59
C LYS A 307 16.31 -16.27 -8.98
N GLU A 308 15.72 -15.14 -9.39
CA GLU A 308 16.45 -13.91 -9.71
C GLU A 308 17.15 -13.32 -8.46
N LEU A 309 16.49 -13.31 -7.29
CA LEU A 309 17.10 -12.90 -6.01
C LEU A 309 18.22 -13.84 -5.54
N GLN A 310 18.03 -15.16 -5.71
CA GLN A 310 19.05 -16.17 -5.40
C GLN A 310 20.28 -16.06 -6.33
N GLN A 311 20.10 -15.66 -7.59
CA GLN A 311 21.20 -15.41 -8.52
C GLN A 311 21.98 -14.13 -8.18
N LEU A 312 21.29 -13.08 -7.73
CA LEU A 312 21.92 -11.82 -7.30
C LEU A 312 22.66 -11.96 -5.96
N ASN A 313 22.09 -12.72 -5.02
CA ASN A 313 22.61 -12.87 -3.66
C ASN A 313 22.55 -14.35 -3.20
N PRO A 314 23.50 -15.21 -3.65
CA PRO A 314 23.47 -16.65 -3.37
C PRO A 314 23.64 -17.02 -1.89
N GLU A 315 24.32 -16.17 -1.11
CA GLU A 315 24.56 -16.41 0.33
C GLU A 315 23.32 -16.16 1.20
N ARG A 316 22.30 -15.48 0.67
CA ARG A 316 21.09 -15.14 1.42
C ARG A 316 20.10 -16.29 1.43
N ARG A 317 19.68 -16.75 2.61
CA ARG A 317 18.49 -17.61 2.71
C ARG A 317 17.21 -16.79 2.48
N TRP A 318 16.48 -17.14 1.43
CA TRP A 318 15.19 -16.56 1.06
C TRP A 318 14.08 -17.58 1.34
N ASN A 319 13.26 -17.35 2.36
CA ASN A 319 12.16 -18.23 2.71
C ASN A 319 10.92 -17.86 1.88
N PHE A 320 10.72 -18.49 0.73
CA PHE A 320 9.55 -18.24 -0.12
C PHE A 320 8.33 -19.01 0.38
N VAL A 321 7.47 -18.31 1.12
CA VAL A 321 6.31 -18.90 1.80
C VAL A 321 5.11 -18.97 0.84
N GLU A 322 4.76 -20.19 0.45
CA GLU A 322 3.64 -20.52 -0.40
C GLU A 322 2.33 -20.60 0.39
N ILE A 323 1.69 -19.44 0.53
CA ILE A 323 0.40 -19.31 1.19
C ILE A 323 -0.70 -19.66 0.20
N ASN A 324 -1.24 -20.87 0.31
CA ASN A 324 -2.31 -21.39 -0.54
C ASN A 324 -3.64 -21.29 0.22
N VAL A 325 -4.68 -20.77 -0.43
CA VAL A 325 -5.99 -20.47 0.19
C VAL A 325 -7.13 -21.14 -0.60
N THR A 326 -7.91 -21.99 0.05
CA THR A 326 -9.09 -22.62 -0.57
C THR A 326 -10.29 -21.68 -0.57
N LYS A 327 -11.35 -22.05 -1.30
CA LYS A 327 -12.55 -21.20 -1.36
C LYS A 327 -13.29 -21.19 -0.02
N GLU A 328 -13.35 -22.36 0.61
CA GLU A 328 -14.03 -22.61 1.88
C GLU A 328 -13.34 -21.80 2.99
N GLU A 329 -12.02 -21.85 3.06
CA GLU A 329 -11.19 -21.09 3.99
C GLU A 329 -11.35 -19.57 3.81
N LEU A 330 -11.36 -19.07 2.56
CA LEU A 330 -11.65 -17.67 2.27
C LEU A 330 -13.04 -17.27 2.78
N GLN A 331 -14.06 -18.07 2.49
CA GLN A 331 -15.45 -17.75 2.82
C GLN A 331 -15.70 -17.73 4.34
N GLU A 332 -15.13 -18.68 5.07
CA GLU A 332 -15.18 -18.77 6.53
C GLU A 332 -14.42 -17.62 7.19
N THR A 333 -13.12 -17.50 6.91
CA THR A 333 -12.24 -16.49 7.52
C THR A 333 -12.69 -15.06 7.20
N ARG A 334 -13.20 -14.81 6.00
CA ARG A 334 -13.72 -13.48 5.64
C ARG A 334 -14.92 -13.10 6.50
N ARG A 335 -15.90 -14.01 6.63
CA ARG A 335 -17.13 -13.76 7.40
C ARG A 335 -16.79 -13.44 8.85
N GLU A 336 -15.94 -14.26 9.46
CA GLU A 336 -15.68 -14.26 10.90
C GLU A 336 -14.64 -13.22 11.35
N ARG A 337 -13.80 -12.72 10.43
CA ARG A 337 -12.65 -11.90 10.81
C ARG A 337 -12.35 -10.76 9.85
N ILE A 338 -12.15 -11.05 8.57
CA ILE A 338 -11.64 -10.03 7.61
C ILE A 338 -12.68 -8.94 7.34
N SER A 339 -13.98 -9.28 7.36
CA SER A 339 -15.11 -8.34 7.30
C SER A 339 -14.96 -7.15 8.26
N HIS A 340 -14.69 -7.43 9.54
CA HIS A 340 -14.51 -6.43 10.59
C HIS A 340 -13.21 -5.60 10.45
N LEU A 341 -12.18 -6.12 9.76
CA LEU A 341 -10.90 -5.45 9.54
C LEU A 341 -10.90 -4.55 8.30
N VAL A 342 -11.70 -4.90 7.29
CA VAL A 342 -11.88 -4.10 6.07
C VAL A 342 -12.83 -2.92 6.30
N HIS A 343 -13.91 -3.16 7.06
CA HIS A 343 -14.86 -2.14 7.52
C HIS A 343 -14.13 -0.91 8.12
N PRO A 344 -14.43 0.35 7.76
CA PRO A 344 -15.67 0.82 7.12
C PRO A 344 -15.67 0.78 5.58
N LEU A 345 -14.64 0.24 4.94
CA LEU A 345 -14.69 0.00 3.49
C LEU A 345 -15.59 -1.20 3.19
N ASP A 346 -16.38 -1.10 2.13
CA ASP A 346 -17.43 -2.08 1.82
C ASP A 346 -17.54 -2.44 0.34
N THR A 347 -16.55 -2.10 -0.51
CA THR A 347 -16.60 -2.44 -1.95
C THR A 347 -15.96 -3.80 -2.26
N VAL A 348 -16.29 -4.38 -3.43
CA VAL A 348 -15.70 -5.65 -3.91
C VAL A 348 -14.18 -5.55 -4.12
N LEU A 349 -13.67 -4.36 -4.42
CA LEU A 349 -12.23 -4.07 -4.44
C LEU A 349 -11.60 -4.18 -3.05
N ASP A 350 -12.29 -3.68 -2.03
CA ASP A 350 -11.80 -3.66 -0.65
C ASP A 350 -11.83 -5.06 -0.02
N ASP A 351 -12.88 -5.85 -0.31
CA ASP A 351 -12.93 -7.31 -0.05
C ASP A 351 -11.74 -8.03 -0.68
N SER A 352 -11.55 -7.85 -2.00
CA SER A 352 -10.54 -8.58 -2.77
C SER A 352 -9.10 -8.25 -2.36
N ILE A 353 -8.80 -6.97 -2.07
CA ILE A 353 -7.46 -6.58 -1.61
C ILE A 353 -7.28 -6.90 -0.13
N GLY A 354 -8.27 -6.61 0.72
CA GLY A 354 -8.23 -6.87 2.16
C GLY A 354 -7.97 -8.35 2.46
N CYS A 355 -8.73 -9.25 1.82
CA CYS A 355 -8.51 -10.69 1.96
C CYS A 355 -7.14 -11.12 1.45
N ALA A 356 -6.70 -10.66 0.27
CA ALA A 356 -5.38 -11.03 -0.25
C ALA A 356 -4.23 -10.57 0.65
N VAL A 357 -4.30 -9.34 1.19
CA VAL A 357 -3.29 -8.81 2.11
C VAL A 357 -3.34 -9.52 3.46
N TRP A 358 -4.52 -9.78 4.04
CA TRP A 358 -4.67 -10.55 5.29
C TRP A 358 -4.04 -11.93 5.16
N PHE A 359 -4.48 -12.73 4.17
CA PHE A 359 -3.96 -14.08 3.97
C PHE A 359 -2.45 -14.06 3.71
N ALA A 360 -1.92 -13.11 2.93
CA ALA A 360 -0.47 -12.98 2.75
C ALA A 360 0.26 -12.63 4.06
N ALA A 361 -0.29 -11.70 4.85
CA ALA A 361 0.31 -11.24 6.10
C ALA A 361 0.33 -12.31 7.20
N ARG A 362 -0.59 -13.29 7.19
CA ARG A 362 -0.58 -14.42 8.13
C ARG A 362 0.76 -15.15 8.18
N GLY A 363 1.48 -15.18 7.05
CA GLY A 363 2.81 -15.74 6.95
C GLY A 363 2.89 -17.27 7.13
N ALA A 364 1.76 -17.96 7.17
CA ALA A 364 1.64 -19.41 7.30
C ALA A 364 1.28 -20.06 5.95
N GLY A 365 2.12 -21.00 5.51
CA GLY A 365 2.05 -21.64 4.20
C GLY A 365 3.08 -22.78 4.09
N LEU A 366 3.57 -23.02 2.87
CA LEU A 366 4.55 -24.06 2.58
C LEU A 366 5.87 -23.46 2.07
N ILE A 367 7.02 -24.03 2.44
CA ILE A 367 8.32 -23.72 1.81
C ILE A 367 8.84 -24.94 1.05
N ALA A 368 9.77 -24.75 0.11
CA ALA A 368 10.48 -25.86 -0.52
C ALA A 368 11.59 -26.36 0.41
N GLY A 369 11.49 -27.62 0.87
CA GLY A 369 12.56 -28.33 1.59
C GLY A 369 13.38 -29.23 0.66
N ASP A 370 14.25 -30.06 1.24
CA ASP A 370 15.15 -30.99 0.54
C ASP A 370 14.42 -32.25 -0.01
N GLY A 371 13.32 -32.04 -0.75
CA GLY A 371 12.60 -33.08 -1.49
C GLY A 371 11.08 -32.86 -1.56
N ASP A 372 10.50 -32.34 -0.49
CA ASP A 372 9.06 -32.10 -0.33
C ASP A 372 8.75 -30.64 0.08
N GLN A 373 7.47 -30.26 0.07
CA GLN A 373 7.04 -28.97 0.63
C GLN A 373 6.72 -29.10 2.13
N GLU A 374 7.35 -28.24 2.94
CA GLU A 374 7.23 -28.26 4.40
C GLU A 374 6.34 -27.13 4.93
N PRO A 375 5.47 -27.38 5.94
CA PRO A 375 4.71 -26.33 6.62
C PRO A 375 5.63 -25.32 7.32
N PHE A 376 5.43 -24.03 7.04
CA PHE A 376 6.22 -22.93 7.60
C PHE A 376 5.31 -21.79 8.08
N THR A 377 5.70 -21.15 9.19
CA THR A 377 5.05 -19.94 9.68
C THR A 377 6.09 -18.87 9.99
N SER A 378 6.03 -17.77 9.24
CA SER A 378 6.89 -16.60 9.38
C SER A 378 6.76 -15.98 10.79
N SER A 379 7.84 -16.00 11.56
CA SER A 379 7.96 -15.34 12.87
C SER A 379 8.12 -13.81 12.76
N ALA A 380 8.50 -13.31 11.58
CA ALA A 380 8.79 -11.91 11.31
C ALA A 380 7.66 -10.96 11.79
N LYS A 381 8.02 -9.97 12.61
CA LYS A 381 7.10 -8.98 13.18
C LYS A 381 6.95 -7.71 12.34
N VAL A 382 7.75 -7.57 11.29
CA VAL A 382 7.71 -6.43 10.37
C VAL A 382 7.51 -6.93 8.95
N VAL A 383 6.55 -6.33 8.23
CA VAL A 383 6.20 -6.68 6.84
C VAL A 383 6.38 -5.46 5.95
N LEU A 384 7.32 -5.53 5.01
CA LEU A 384 7.47 -4.52 3.97
C LEU A 384 6.40 -4.70 2.89
N THR A 385 5.78 -3.60 2.46
CA THR A 385 4.75 -3.59 1.40
C THR A 385 5.15 -2.71 0.22
N GLY A 386 4.76 -3.12 -0.99
CA GLY A 386 4.92 -2.35 -2.23
C GLY A 386 3.84 -1.27 -2.45
N ILE A 387 2.99 -1.01 -1.45
CA ILE A 387 1.85 -0.08 -1.56
C ILE A 387 2.35 1.36 -1.72
N GLY A 388 1.68 2.14 -2.57
CA GLY A 388 2.05 3.52 -2.90
C GLY A 388 2.94 3.66 -4.14
N ALA A 389 3.54 2.57 -4.66
CA ALA A 389 4.38 2.63 -5.85
C ALA A 389 3.58 2.89 -7.14
N ASP A 390 2.35 2.36 -7.25
CA ASP A 390 1.54 2.49 -8.45
C ASP A 390 0.97 3.90 -8.65
N GLU A 391 0.55 4.50 -7.55
CA GLU A 391 -0.09 5.83 -7.45
C GLU A 391 0.91 6.96 -7.74
N GLN A 392 2.19 6.76 -7.40
CA GLN A 392 3.27 7.73 -7.63
C GLN A 392 3.93 7.61 -9.01
N LEU A 393 4.01 6.39 -9.55
CA LEU A 393 4.80 6.05 -10.75
C LEU A 393 3.93 5.63 -11.95
N ALA A 394 2.65 6.01 -11.95
CA ALA A 394 1.69 5.74 -13.01
C ALA A 394 1.54 4.25 -13.38
N GLY A 395 1.44 3.37 -12.37
CA GLY A 395 1.46 1.92 -12.55
C GLY A 395 0.15 1.24 -12.94
N TYR A 396 -1.01 1.84 -12.65
CA TYR A 396 -2.32 1.31 -13.05
C TYR A 396 -2.67 1.55 -14.52
N SER A 397 -3.45 0.64 -15.11
CA SER A 397 -3.96 0.77 -16.49
C SER A 397 -4.82 2.02 -16.72
N ARG A 398 -5.53 2.51 -15.69
CA ARG A 398 -6.31 3.77 -15.74
C ARG A 398 -5.45 4.99 -16.06
N HIS A 399 -4.18 5.01 -15.64
CA HIS A 399 -3.24 6.09 -15.98
C HIS A 399 -2.99 6.15 -17.48
N ARG A 400 -2.78 5.00 -18.12
CA ARG A 400 -2.61 4.92 -19.58
C ARG A 400 -3.89 5.28 -20.32
N VAL A 401 -5.07 4.93 -19.79
CA VAL A 401 -6.35 5.38 -20.36
C VAL A 401 -6.46 6.90 -20.29
N ARG A 402 -6.23 7.50 -19.12
CA ARG A 402 -6.25 8.97 -18.93
C ARG A 402 -5.25 9.70 -19.81
N PHE A 403 -4.02 9.20 -19.90
CA PHE A 403 -2.99 9.73 -20.78
C PHE A 403 -3.43 9.70 -22.25
N LYS A 404 -4.02 8.59 -22.71
CA LYS A 404 -4.54 8.50 -24.09
C LYS A 404 -5.75 9.40 -24.35
N THR A 405 -6.58 9.68 -23.34
CA THR A 405 -7.77 10.54 -23.49
C THR A 405 -7.46 12.04 -23.34
N SER A 406 -6.46 12.41 -22.53
CA SER A 406 -6.26 13.79 -22.07
C SER A 406 -4.78 14.18 -21.84
N GLY A 407 -3.85 13.44 -22.43
CA GLY A 407 -2.41 13.73 -22.41
C GLY A 407 -1.78 13.74 -21.02
N HIS A 408 -0.65 14.44 -20.88
CA HIS A 408 0.04 14.60 -19.59
C HIS A 408 -0.83 15.30 -18.55
N GLN A 409 -1.67 16.27 -18.93
CA GLN A 409 -2.55 16.97 -18.00
C GLN A 409 -3.55 16.02 -17.32
N GLY A 410 -4.22 15.16 -18.09
CA GLY A 410 -5.13 14.16 -17.53
C GLY A 410 -4.43 13.08 -16.71
N LEU A 411 -3.18 12.74 -17.04
CA LEU A 411 -2.34 11.86 -16.23
C LEU A 411 -2.01 12.51 -14.86
N VAL A 412 -1.52 13.75 -14.85
CA VAL A 412 -1.19 14.50 -13.63
C VAL A 412 -2.41 14.63 -12.72
N GLN A 413 -3.59 14.95 -13.27
CA GLN A 413 -4.84 15.04 -12.52
C GLN A 413 -5.25 13.69 -11.88
N GLU A 414 -5.08 12.59 -12.62
CA GLU A 414 -5.41 11.25 -12.10
C GLU A 414 -4.44 10.84 -10.98
N LEU A 415 -3.13 11.08 -11.14
CA LEU A 415 -2.11 10.82 -10.11
C LEU A 415 -2.36 11.66 -8.84
N ALA A 416 -2.65 12.96 -8.99
CA ALA A 416 -3.00 13.83 -7.86
C ALA A 416 -4.21 13.32 -7.08
N MET A 417 -5.23 12.83 -7.79
CA MET A 417 -6.45 12.26 -7.19
C MET A 417 -6.21 10.90 -6.54
N GLU A 418 -5.31 10.06 -7.06
CA GLU A 418 -4.92 8.83 -6.38
C GLU A 418 -4.12 9.12 -5.10
N LEU A 419 -3.09 9.97 -5.16
CA LEU A 419 -2.27 10.35 -4.00
C LEU A 419 -3.11 10.92 -2.85
N ALA A 420 -4.09 11.78 -3.16
CA ALA A 420 -5.03 12.33 -2.18
C ALA A 420 -6.00 11.27 -1.58
N ARG A 421 -6.11 10.08 -2.18
CA ARG A 421 -7.03 9.01 -1.76
C ARG A 421 -6.35 7.80 -1.12
N ILE A 422 -5.03 7.65 -1.23
CA ILE A 422 -4.26 6.59 -0.53
C ILE A 422 -4.65 6.43 0.96
N PRO A 423 -4.79 7.52 1.77
CA PRO A 423 -5.08 7.38 3.20
C PRO A 423 -6.42 6.72 3.52
N SER A 424 -7.42 6.88 2.63
CA SER A 424 -8.80 6.42 2.82
C SER A 424 -9.16 5.19 1.97
N ARG A 425 -8.36 4.84 0.95
CA ARG A 425 -8.61 3.68 0.07
C ARG A 425 -7.73 2.47 0.35
N ASN A 426 -6.60 2.67 1.01
CA ASN A 426 -5.60 1.62 1.19
C ASN A 426 -5.21 1.49 2.65
N LEU A 427 -4.55 2.52 3.19
CA LEU A 427 -3.69 2.33 4.35
C LEU A 427 -4.42 2.00 5.65
N GLY A 428 -5.61 2.55 5.89
CA GLY A 428 -6.42 2.17 7.06
C GLY A 428 -6.79 0.68 7.05
N ARG A 429 -7.31 0.16 5.92
CA ARG A 429 -7.55 -1.28 5.71
C ARG A 429 -6.26 -2.08 5.88
N ASP A 430 -5.21 -1.70 5.15
CA ASP A 430 -3.98 -2.48 5.03
C ASP A 430 -3.22 -2.59 6.37
N ASP A 431 -3.20 -1.52 7.19
CA ASP A 431 -2.66 -1.52 8.55
C ASP A 431 -3.41 -2.50 9.47
N ARG A 432 -4.75 -2.54 9.41
CA ARG A 432 -5.58 -3.42 10.25
C ARG A 432 -5.47 -4.89 9.85
N VAL A 433 -5.53 -5.21 8.55
CA VAL A 433 -5.43 -6.61 8.11
C VAL A 433 -4.03 -7.21 8.29
N ILE A 434 -2.97 -6.40 8.30
CA ILE A 434 -1.61 -6.85 8.64
C ILE A 434 -1.43 -6.91 10.16
N GLY A 435 -1.90 -5.89 10.87
CA GLY A 435 -1.81 -5.76 12.34
C GLY A 435 -2.52 -6.88 13.11
N ASP A 436 -3.60 -7.42 12.55
CA ASP A 436 -4.36 -8.55 13.10
C ASP A 436 -3.52 -9.83 13.33
N HIS A 437 -2.42 -10.00 12.58
CA HIS A 437 -1.46 -11.09 12.77
C HIS A 437 -0.33 -10.77 13.77
N GLY A 438 -0.43 -9.64 14.49
CA GLY A 438 0.65 -9.14 15.34
C GLY A 438 1.91 -8.80 14.54
N LYS A 439 1.73 -8.32 13.30
CA LYS A 439 2.80 -7.87 12.39
C LYS A 439 2.61 -6.41 12.05
N GLU A 440 3.70 -5.67 11.93
CA GLU A 440 3.69 -4.24 11.63
C GLU A 440 3.89 -4.01 10.12
N ALA A 441 2.91 -3.40 9.46
CA ALA A 441 3.05 -2.95 8.09
C ALA A 441 4.02 -1.77 7.99
N ARG A 442 4.99 -1.86 7.07
CA ARG A 442 5.92 -0.76 6.74
C ARG A 442 5.94 -0.49 5.25
N PHE A 443 5.94 0.81 4.90
CA PHE A 443 5.70 1.30 3.55
C PHE A 443 6.91 2.11 3.04
N PRO A 444 7.94 1.50 2.41
CA PRO A 444 9.12 2.24 1.95
C PRO A 444 8.83 3.21 0.80
N TYR A 445 7.89 2.88 -0.10
CA TYR A 445 7.44 3.81 -1.16
C TYR A 445 6.65 5.00 -0.64
N LEU A 446 6.14 4.92 0.60
CA LEU A 446 5.44 5.98 1.31
C LEU A 446 6.29 6.51 2.47
N ASP A 447 7.61 6.52 2.28
CA ASP A 447 8.53 7.36 3.06
C ASP A 447 8.48 8.80 2.56
N GLU A 448 8.50 9.75 3.49
CA GLU A 448 8.37 11.17 3.20
C GLU A 448 9.50 11.70 2.30
N ASP A 449 10.71 11.14 2.39
CA ASP A 449 11.83 11.51 1.50
C ASP A 449 11.63 10.94 0.09
N VAL A 450 11.06 9.73 -0.02
CA VAL A 450 10.71 9.07 -1.30
C VAL A 450 9.56 9.79 -1.99
N VAL A 451 8.49 10.09 -1.25
CA VAL A 451 7.31 10.82 -1.75
C VAL A 451 7.70 12.23 -2.16
N SER A 452 8.51 12.94 -1.37
CA SER A 452 9.01 14.28 -1.75
C SER A 452 9.85 14.23 -3.03
N TYR A 453 10.72 13.23 -3.16
CA TYR A 453 11.51 13.09 -4.37
C TYR A 453 10.64 12.78 -5.58
N LEU A 454 9.75 11.79 -5.49
CA LEU A 454 8.83 11.46 -6.58
C LEU A 454 7.87 12.60 -6.91
N ASN A 455 7.41 13.38 -5.93
CA ASN A 455 6.59 14.56 -6.17
C ASN A 455 7.35 15.67 -6.90
N SER A 456 8.64 15.88 -6.61
CA SER A 456 9.46 16.90 -7.29
C SER A 456 9.62 16.66 -8.79
N LEU A 457 9.65 15.39 -9.23
CA LEU A 457 9.79 15.04 -10.64
C LEU A 457 8.47 15.28 -11.43
N PRO A 458 8.55 15.72 -12.69
CA PRO A 458 7.39 15.77 -13.57
C PRO A 458 6.92 14.37 -13.97
N ALA A 459 5.67 14.25 -14.45
CA ALA A 459 5.05 12.94 -14.70
C ALA A 459 5.76 12.12 -15.81
N TRP A 460 6.32 12.76 -16.84
CA TRP A 460 7.00 12.09 -17.96
C TRP A 460 8.36 11.48 -17.60
N GLU A 461 9.02 11.97 -16.54
CA GLU A 461 10.24 11.34 -16.01
C GLU A 461 9.94 10.06 -15.23
N LYS A 462 8.75 9.98 -14.61
CA LYS A 462 8.29 8.81 -13.85
C LYS A 462 7.82 7.66 -14.76
N ALA A 463 7.09 8.00 -15.82
CA ALA A 463 6.50 7.04 -16.74
C ALA A 463 6.30 7.64 -18.14
N ASP A 464 6.59 6.83 -19.17
CA ASP A 464 6.28 7.14 -20.57
C ASP A 464 5.15 6.23 -21.04
N LEU A 465 3.91 6.75 -21.00
CA LEU A 465 2.72 5.98 -21.35
C LEU A 465 2.44 5.95 -22.86
N SER A 466 3.36 6.42 -23.71
CA SER A 466 3.40 6.12 -25.14
C SER A 466 3.99 4.72 -25.40
N LEU A 467 5.04 4.33 -24.67
CA LEU A 467 5.74 3.04 -24.80
C LEU A 467 4.84 1.84 -24.48
N PRO A 468 5.16 0.62 -24.95
CA PRO A 468 4.39 -0.59 -24.69
C PRO A 468 4.12 -0.89 -23.21
N ARG A 469 3.09 -1.68 -22.94
CA ARG A 469 2.72 -2.11 -21.58
C ARG A 469 3.81 -3.01 -21.00
N GLY A 470 4.31 -2.69 -19.81
CA GLY A 470 5.46 -3.37 -19.19
C GLY A 470 6.81 -2.69 -19.43
N VAL A 471 6.82 -1.62 -20.24
CA VAL A 471 7.98 -0.73 -20.41
C VAL A 471 7.64 0.67 -19.90
N GLY A 472 6.51 1.22 -20.36
CA GLY A 472 6.11 2.61 -20.08
C GLY A 472 5.65 2.90 -18.65
N GLU A 473 4.83 2.01 -18.07
CA GLU A 473 4.35 2.17 -16.68
C GLU A 473 5.51 2.00 -15.68
N LYS A 474 5.66 2.93 -14.74
CA LYS A 474 6.77 2.95 -13.76
C LYS A 474 8.17 2.97 -14.38
N LEU A 475 8.36 3.62 -15.54
CA LEU A 475 9.63 3.65 -16.26
C LEU A 475 10.85 3.94 -15.36
N LEU A 476 10.78 4.98 -14.51
CA LEU A 476 11.86 5.33 -13.58
C LEU A 476 12.22 4.17 -12.64
N LEU A 477 11.22 3.43 -12.18
CA LEU A 477 11.40 2.27 -11.31
C LEU A 477 11.94 1.05 -12.07
N ARG A 478 11.58 0.87 -13.35
CA ARG A 478 12.14 -0.18 -14.24
C ARG A 478 13.61 0.04 -14.52
N LEU A 479 14.01 1.29 -14.75
CA LEU A 479 15.41 1.68 -14.88
C LEU A 479 16.16 1.50 -13.55
N ALA A 480 15.52 1.79 -12.41
CA ALA A 480 16.08 1.50 -11.09
C ALA A 480 16.28 -0.01 -10.86
N ALA A 481 15.30 -0.86 -11.20
CA ALA A 481 15.45 -2.31 -11.13
C ALA A 481 16.64 -2.80 -11.96
N ARG A 482 16.78 -2.34 -13.21
CA ARG A 482 17.90 -2.67 -14.08
C ARG A 482 19.25 -2.27 -13.47
N GLN A 483 19.36 -1.05 -12.92
CA GLN A 483 20.58 -0.60 -12.24
C GLN A 483 20.85 -1.35 -10.92
N LEU A 484 19.83 -1.97 -10.30
CA LEU A 484 19.98 -2.85 -9.14
C LEU A 484 20.37 -4.30 -9.51
N GLY A 485 20.46 -4.63 -10.81
CA GLY A 485 20.80 -5.97 -11.32
C GLY A 485 19.60 -6.84 -11.71
N LEU A 486 18.37 -6.38 -11.49
CA LEU A 486 17.15 -7.12 -11.84
C LEU A 486 16.92 -7.08 -13.36
N GLY A 487 16.73 -8.24 -13.98
CA GLY A 487 16.54 -8.40 -15.42
C GLY A 487 15.07 -8.59 -15.81
N GLN A 488 14.52 -9.78 -15.56
CA GLN A 488 13.19 -10.16 -16.05
C GLN A 488 12.07 -9.48 -15.27
N SER A 489 12.17 -9.37 -13.95
CA SER A 489 11.17 -8.65 -13.15
C SER A 489 11.03 -7.17 -13.54
N ALA A 490 12.10 -6.55 -14.06
CA ALA A 490 12.09 -5.16 -14.53
C ALA A 490 11.20 -4.93 -15.78
N VAL A 491 10.93 -5.95 -16.59
CA VAL A 491 10.07 -5.86 -17.80
C VAL A 491 8.67 -6.44 -17.60
N LEU A 492 8.35 -7.04 -16.44
CA LEU A 492 7.04 -7.63 -16.21
C LEU A 492 5.91 -6.56 -16.26
N PRO A 493 4.85 -6.76 -17.07
CA PRO A 493 3.68 -5.90 -17.07
C PRO A 493 2.97 -5.90 -15.71
N LYS A 494 2.59 -4.70 -15.22
CA LYS A 494 1.86 -4.58 -13.95
C LYS A 494 0.59 -5.44 -13.95
N ARG A 495 0.42 -6.23 -12.90
CA ARG A 495 -0.80 -6.94 -12.53
C ARG A 495 -1.21 -6.47 -11.13
N ALA A 496 -2.50 -6.24 -10.89
CA ALA A 496 -2.97 -5.94 -9.54
C ALA A 496 -3.16 -7.25 -8.76
N MET A 497 -2.80 -7.24 -7.47
CA MET A 497 -2.76 -8.41 -6.60
C MET A 497 -4.02 -9.28 -6.70
N GLN A 498 -5.21 -8.67 -6.71
CA GLN A 498 -6.48 -9.41 -6.79
C GLN A 498 -6.65 -10.28 -8.05
N PHE A 499 -6.03 -9.89 -9.18
CA PHE A 499 -6.09 -10.62 -10.44
C PHE A 499 -4.95 -11.64 -10.59
N GLY A 500 -3.85 -11.41 -9.88
CA GLY A 500 -2.63 -12.21 -9.94
C GLY A 500 -2.57 -13.32 -8.90
N SER A 501 -3.05 -13.07 -7.69
CA SER A 501 -3.36 -14.09 -6.67
C SER A 501 -4.62 -14.90 -6.99
N ARG A 502 -5.46 -14.41 -7.92
CA ARG A 502 -6.75 -14.98 -8.42
C ARG A 502 -7.99 -14.83 -7.55
N ILE A 503 -7.95 -14.19 -6.37
CA ILE A 503 -9.15 -13.95 -5.55
C ILE A 503 -10.32 -13.32 -6.32
N ALA A 504 -10.08 -12.32 -7.19
CA ALA A 504 -11.12 -11.67 -7.99
C ALA A 504 -11.75 -12.58 -9.08
N LYS A 505 -11.37 -13.85 -9.14
CA LYS A 505 -11.98 -14.90 -9.97
C LYS A 505 -12.43 -16.12 -9.16
N MET A 506 -12.39 -16.05 -7.83
CA MET A 506 -12.77 -17.16 -6.96
C MET A 506 -14.30 -17.24 -6.75
N GLU A 507 -14.97 -16.08 -6.83
CA GLU A 507 -16.42 -15.92 -6.64
C GLU A 507 -17.08 -15.19 -7.85
N ASP A 508 -18.14 -14.40 -7.65
CA ASP A 508 -18.99 -13.91 -8.75
C ASP A 508 -18.23 -13.04 -9.76
N HIS A 509 -18.30 -13.42 -11.03
CA HIS A 509 -17.67 -12.71 -12.15
C HIS A 509 -18.50 -11.52 -12.66
N ARG A 510 -19.71 -11.30 -12.14
CA ARG A 510 -20.63 -10.23 -12.58
C ARG A 510 -20.44 -8.92 -11.84
N GLU A 511 -19.86 -8.97 -10.65
CA GLU A 511 -19.61 -7.79 -9.82
C GLU A 511 -18.52 -6.91 -10.40
N ARG A 512 -18.66 -5.59 -10.22
CA ARG A 512 -17.62 -4.61 -10.51
C ARG A 512 -16.88 -4.29 -9.22
N ALA A 513 -15.61 -3.94 -9.36
CA ALA A 513 -14.74 -3.55 -8.24
C ALA A 513 -15.32 -2.41 -7.38
N SER A 514 -16.13 -1.52 -7.97
CA SER A 514 -16.80 -0.40 -7.30
C SER A 514 -18.12 -0.76 -6.60
N ASP A 515 -18.66 -1.95 -6.85
CA ASP A 515 -19.96 -2.33 -6.31
C ASP A 515 -19.82 -2.66 -4.82
N ARG A 516 -20.89 -2.44 -4.05
CA ARG A 516 -20.94 -2.77 -2.63
C ARG A 516 -20.89 -4.29 -2.45
N CYS A 517 -19.91 -4.77 -1.70
CA CYS A 517 -19.69 -6.19 -1.46
C CYS A 517 -20.64 -6.71 -0.38
N THR A 518 -21.65 -7.48 -0.78
CA THR A 518 -22.57 -8.13 0.14
C THR A 518 -21.87 -9.14 1.06
N ARG A 519 -20.70 -9.67 0.68
CA ARG A 519 -19.93 -10.66 1.47
C ARG A 519 -19.14 -10.05 2.63
N LEU A 520 -19.04 -8.72 2.70
CA LEU A 520 -18.50 -8.00 3.86
C LEU A 520 -19.58 -7.66 4.89
N LEU A 521 -20.85 -7.86 4.56
CA LEU A 521 -21.96 -7.75 5.50
C LEU A 521 -22.01 -9.05 6.31
N THR A 522 -21.79 -8.95 7.63
CA THR A 522 -22.12 -10.03 8.56
C THR A 522 -23.62 -9.96 8.88
N GLU A 523 -24.31 -11.09 8.69
CA GLU A 523 -25.73 -11.27 9.07
C GLU A 523 -25.94 -11.25 10.59
#